data_AF-A0A4D4LYI3-F1
#
_entry.id   AF-A0A4D4LYI3-F1
#
_cell.length_a   1.000
_cell.length_b   1.000
_cell.length_c   1.000
_cell.angle_alpha   90.00
_cell.angle_beta   90.00
_cell.angle_gamma   90.00
#
_symmetry.space_group_name_H-M   'P 1'
#
loop_
_entity.id
_entity.type
_entity.pdbx_description
1 polymer ?
#
loop_
_entity_poly.entity_id
_entity_poly.type
_entity_poly.pdbx_seq_one_letter_code
_entity_poly.pdbx_strand_id
1 'polypeptide(L)'
;MNDLVGIIRREGEMEQALEKLADLRVRAGRAGVEGHRQFNPGWHLALDLRNMLLVSECVARAALERTESRGGHTREDHPAMDRAWRRINLLCRLADPTGGLAAMDPARGQIDLTRDTTEPVRPDLLALFEKEELVKYLAEEELYE
;
A
#
# COMPACT_ATOMS: atom_id res chain seq x y z
N MET A 1 7.42 -8.41 6.30
CA MET A 1 7.01 -8.10 4.91
C MET A 1 7.14 -9.33 4.01
N ASN A 2 8.33 -9.85 3.75
CA ASN A 2 8.51 -10.97 2.80
C ASN A 2 7.63 -12.20 3.07
N ASP A 3 7.52 -12.62 4.33
CA ASP A 3 6.81 -13.86 4.69
C ASP A 3 5.28 -13.71 4.65
N LEU A 4 4.76 -12.52 4.96
CA LEU A 4 3.33 -12.28 5.22
C LEU A 4 2.65 -11.39 4.18
N VAL A 5 3.43 -10.65 3.40
CA VAL A 5 2.98 -9.71 2.35
C VAL A 5 3.90 -9.88 1.12
N GLY A 6 4.23 -11.14 0.81
CA GLY A 6 5.15 -11.51 -0.25
C GLY A 6 4.52 -11.48 -1.65
N ILE A 7 4.96 -12.40 -2.51
CA ILE A 7 4.43 -12.59 -3.87
C ILE A 7 2.99 -13.11 -3.79
N ILE A 8 2.77 -14.16 -2.99
CA ILE A 8 1.45 -14.73 -2.69
C ILE A 8 0.99 -14.21 -1.33
N ARG A 9 -0.27 -13.85 -1.23
CA ARG A 9 -0.86 -13.21 -0.04
C ARG A 9 -2.19 -13.86 0.32
N ARG A 10 -2.49 -13.86 1.62
CA ARG A 10 -3.76 -14.30 2.20
C ARG A 10 -4.20 -13.29 3.25
N GLU A 11 -5.51 -13.10 3.41
CA GLU A 11 -6.10 -12.16 4.38
C GLU A 11 -5.44 -12.23 5.76
N GLY A 12 -5.50 -13.39 6.42
CA GLY A 12 -4.99 -13.55 7.79
C GLY A 12 -3.48 -13.33 7.94
N GLU A 13 -2.68 -13.60 6.89
CA GLU A 13 -1.23 -13.31 6.91
C GLU A 13 -0.98 -11.79 6.88
N MET A 14 -1.76 -11.05 6.09
CA MET A 14 -1.65 -9.60 6.00
C MET A 14 -2.19 -8.90 7.25
N GLU A 15 -3.26 -9.41 7.87
CA GLU A 15 -3.70 -8.97 9.19
C GLU A 15 -2.59 -9.15 10.23
N GLN A 16 -1.98 -10.34 10.27
CA GLN A 16 -0.84 -10.61 11.14
C GLN A 16 0.36 -9.69 10.84
N ALA A 17 0.58 -9.33 9.57
CA ALA A 17 1.62 -8.38 9.20
C ALA A 17 1.36 -7.00 9.81
N LEU A 18 0.11 -6.52 9.79
CA LEU A 18 -0.28 -5.23 10.39
C LEU A 18 -0.06 -5.23 11.90
N GLU A 19 -0.43 -6.30 12.60
CA GLU A 19 -0.16 -6.45 14.04
C GLU A 19 1.34 -6.36 14.35
N LYS A 20 2.16 -7.12 13.61
CA LYS A 20 3.63 -7.11 13.80
C LYS A 20 4.23 -5.73 13.49
N LEU A 21 3.72 -5.03 12.49
CA LEU A 21 4.16 -3.67 12.16
C LEU A 21 3.81 -2.68 13.29
N ALA A 22 2.63 -2.82 13.89
CA ALA A 22 2.24 -2.00 15.05
C ALA A 22 3.20 -2.22 16.25
N ASP A 23 3.56 -3.48 16.55
CA ASP A 23 4.53 -3.79 17.59
C ASP A 23 5.92 -3.23 17.29
N LEU A 24 6.40 -3.38 16.06
CA LEU A 24 7.69 -2.85 15.62
C LEU A 24 7.74 -1.33 15.71
N ARG A 25 6.64 -0.65 15.41
CA ARG A 25 6.52 0.80 15.54
C ARG A 25 6.68 1.27 16.98
N VAL A 26 6.05 0.59 17.94
CA VAL A 26 6.24 0.89 19.37
C VAL A 26 7.69 0.68 19.78
N ARG A 27 8.34 -0.38 19.29
CA ARG A 27 9.76 -0.67 19.57
C ARG A 27 10.70 0.35 18.91
N ALA A 28 10.40 0.79 17.70
CA ALA A 28 11.21 1.75 16.96
C ALA A 28 11.34 3.09 17.69
N GLY A 29 10.31 3.51 18.45
CA GLY A 29 10.36 4.69 19.30
C GLY A 29 11.40 4.62 20.44
N ARG A 30 11.93 3.42 20.73
CA ARG A 30 12.99 3.19 21.74
C ARG A 30 14.35 2.90 21.12
N ALA A 31 14.49 3.01 19.79
CA ALA A 31 15.75 2.76 19.11
C ALA A 31 16.80 3.80 19.54
N GLY A 32 17.96 3.32 19.97
CA GLY A 32 19.14 4.13 20.26
C GLY A 32 20.25 3.84 19.26
N VAL A 33 21.17 4.79 19.11
CA VAL A 33 22.35 4.63 18.26
C VAL A 33 23.60 4.96 19.07
N GLU A 34 24.64 4.15 18.89
CA GLU A 34 25.92 4.34 19.56
C GLU A 34 26.91 5.06 18.63
N GLY A 35 28.04 5.53 19.19
CA GLY A 35 29.11 6.18 18.46
C GLY A 35 29.00 7.70 18.36
N HIS A 36 29.86 8.28 17.54
CA HIS A 36 29.97 9.73 17.35
C HIS A 36 28.98 10.22 16.29
N ARG A 37 28.77 11.54 16.20
CA ARG A 37 27.74 12.14 15.32
C ARG A 37 28.17 12.24 13.85
N GLN A 38 29.47 12.31 13.59
CA GLN A 38 30.01 12.45 12.25
C GLN A 38 29.83 11.13 11.49
N PHE A 39 29.12 11.18 10.36
CA PHE A 39 28.95 10.05 9.44
C PHE A 39 28.56 8.74 10.15
N ASN A 40 27.48 8.77 10.94
CA ASN A 40 27.01 7.61 11.71
C ASN A 40 25.92 6.85 10.92
N PRO A 41 26.22 5.66 10.35
CA PRO A 41 25.24 4.92 9.57
C PRO A 41 24.09 4.38 10.42
N GLY A 42 24.34 4.08 11.70
CA GLY A 42 23.31 3.68 12.64
C GLY A 42 22.29 4.79 12.87
N TRP A 43 22.75 6.03 12.96
CA TRP A 43 21.87 7.20 13.04
C TRP A 43 20.99 7.36 11.79
N HIS A 44 21.56 7.23 10.59
CA HIS A 44 20.77 7.26 9.36
C HIS A 44 19.71 6.16 9.33
N LEU A 45 20.08 4.93 9.66
CA LEU A 45 19.15 3.81 9.70
C LEU A 45 18.02 4.01 10.73
N ALA A 46 18.34 4.57 11.91
CA ALA A 46 17.33 4.86 12.92
C ALA A 46 16.30 5.89 12.44
N LEU A 47 16.72 6.89 11.66
CA LEU A 47 15.82 7.86 11.02
C LEU A 47 14.96 7.20 9.93
N ASP A 48 15.57 6.35 9.12
CA ASP A 48 14.89 5.65 8.02
C ASP A 48 13.88 4.62 8.52
N LEU A 49 14.12 4.00 9.68
CA LEU A 49 13.25 2.97 10.25
C LEU A 49 11.79 3.41 10.39
N ARG A 50 11.56 4.66 10.79
CA ARG A 50 10.21 5.23 10.86
C ARG A 50 9.52 5.21 9.49
N ASN A 51 10.24 5.64 8.45
CA ASN A 51 9.70 5.73 7.10
C ASN A 51 9.49 4.33 6.50
N MET A 52 10.41 3.38 6.75
CA MET A 52 10.28 2.00 6.32
C MET A 52 9.04 1.32 6.91
N LEU A 53 8.74 1.56 8.20
CA LEU A 53 7.56 1.01 8.85
C LEU A 53 6.26 1.63 8.29
N LEU A 54 6.24 2.93 8.04
CA LEU A 54 5.10 3.62 7.41
C LEU A 54 4.79 3.05 6.02
N VAL A 55 5.80 2.94 5.15
CA VAL A 55 5.62 2.38 3.80
C VAL A 55 5.19 0.91 3.88
N SER A 56 5.74 0.14 4.82
CA SER A 56 5.33 -1.25 5.04
C SER A 56 3.86 -1.36 5.44
N GLU A 57 3.38 -0.46 6.30
CA GLU A 57 1.96 -0.38 6.69
C GLU A 57 1.06 -0.03 5.51
N CYS A 58 1.44 0.98 4.69
CA CYS A 58 0.72 1.31 3.46
C CYS A 58 0.56 0.08 2.55
N VAL A 59 1.65 -0.66 2.33
CA VAL A 59 1.65 -1.85 1.47
C VAL A 59 0.75 -2.95 2.05
N ALA A 60 0.87 -3.24 3.35
CA ALA A 60 0.06 -4.28 3.99
C ALA A 60 -1.43 -3.93 3.99
N ARG A 61 -1.80 -2.68 4.32
CA ARG A 61 -3.20 -2.21 4.29
C ARG A 61 -3.78 -2.26 2.88
N ALA A 62 -3.05 -1.75 1.89
CA ALA A 62 -3.50 -1.77 0.51
C ALA A 62 -3.64 -3.20 -0.04
N ALA A 63 -2.74 -4.09 0.36
CA ALA A 63 -2.82 -5.49 -0.02
C ALA A 63 -4.00 -6.22 0.64
N LEU A 64 -4.30 -5.91 1.90
CA LEU A 64 -5.46 -6.46 2.61
C LEU A 64 -6.77 -5.97 1.99
N GLU A 65 -6.87 -4.66 1.75
CA GLU A 65 -8.06 -4.00 1.20
C GLU A 65 -8.40 -4.46 -0.22
N ARG A 66 -7.38 -4.68 -1.07
CA ARG A 66 -7.60 -5.12 -2.46
C ARG A 66 -7.90 -6.62 -2.49
N THR A 67 -9.18 -6.96 -2.69
CA THR A 67 -9.68 -8.34 -2.74
C THR A 67 -9.77 -8.87 -4.18
N GLU A 68 -8.65 -8.85 -4.91
CA GLU A 68 -8.51 -9.48 -6.23
C GLU A 68 -7.05 -9.89 -6.45
N SER A 69 -6.74 -10.50 -7.60
CA SER A 69 -5.36 -10.70 -8.06
C SER A 69 -5.11 -9.99 -9.37
N ARG A 70 -4.08 -9.14 -9.44
CA ARG A 70 -3.71 -8.37 -10.62
C ARG A 70 -2.24 -7.94 -10.63
N GLY A 71 -1.54 -8.22 -11.71
CA GLY A 71 -0.13 -7.81 -11.87
C GLY A 71 0.75 -8.41 -10.77
N GLY A 72 1.50 -7.56 -10.05
CA GLY A 72 2.35 -7.97 -8.92
C GLY A 72 1.62 -8.18 -7.58
N HIS A 73 0.29 -8.11 -7.56
CA HIS A 73 -0.54 -8.36 -6.39
C HIS A 73 -1.30 -9.68 -6.60
N THR A 74 -0.93 -10.73 -5.86
CA THR A 74 -1.57 -12.05 -5.95
C THR A 74 -2.15 -12.44 -4.60
N ARG A 75 -3.47 -12.60 -4.55
CA ARG A 75 -4.28 -13.05 -3.41
C ARG A 75 -4.73 -14.48 -3.66
N GLU A 76 -4.29 -15.43 -2.86
CA GLU A 76 -4.68 -16.83 -3.02
C GLU A 76 -6.17 -17.06 -2.71
N ASP A 77 -6.69 -16.30 -1.75
CA ASP A 77 -8.09 -16.21 -1.35
C ASP A 77 -8.96 -15.44 -2.36
N HIS A 78 -8.36 -14.62 -3.23
CA HIS A 78 -9.02 -13.91 -4.33
C HIS A 78 -8.22 -14.02 -5.65
N PRO A 79 -8.18 -15.20 -6.28
CA PRO A 79 -7.23 -15.50 -7.36
C PRO A 79 -7.57 -14.84 -8.71
N ALA A 80 -8.80 -14.34 -8.87
CA ALA A 80 -9.27 -13.74 -10.13
C ALA A 80 -9.12 -12.20 -10.13
N MET A 81 -9.03 -11.63 -11.32
CA MET A 81 -9.24 -10.19 -11.51
C MET A 81 -10.72 -9.85 -11.37
N ASP A 82 -11.02 -8.79 -10.65
CA ASP A 82 -12.37 -8.24 -10.52
C ASP A 82 -12.45 -6.88 -11.21
N ARG A 83 -13.45 -6.74 -12.09
CA ARG A 83 -13.66 -5.53 -12.89
C ARG A 83 -13.91 -4.31 -12.01
N ALA A 84 -14.57 -4.46 -10.86
CA ALA A 84 -14.84 -3.36 -9.93
C ALA A 84 -13.56 -2.71 -9.40
N TRP A 85 -12.47 -3.48 -9.25
CA TRP A 85 -11.18 -2.98 -8.80
C TRP A 85 -10.37 -2.24 -9.87
N ARG A 86 -10.83 -2.24 -11.14
CA ARG A 86 -10.03 -1.70 -12.26
C ARG A 86 -9.79 -0.21 -12.18
N ARG A 87 -10.83 0.55 -11.86
CA ARG A 87 -10.77 2.00 -11.76
C ARG A 87 -10.40 2.47 -10.35
N ILE A 88 -10.09 1.56 -9.44
CA ILE A 88 -9.88 1.90 -8.04
C ILE A 88 -8.39 1.91 -7.72
N ASN A 89 -7.91 3.12 -7.43
CA ASN A 89 -6.63 3.34 -6.78
C ASN A 89 -6.82 3.33 -5.26
N LEU A 90 -5.85 2.75 -4.55
CA LEU A 90 -5.80 2.81 -3.09
C LEU A 90 -4.80 3.88 -2.67
N LEU A 91 -5.29 4.95 -2.07
CA LEU A 91 -4.49 6.08 -1.65
C LEU A 91 -4.22 5.97 -0.16
N CYS A 92 -2.94 5.87 0.19
CA CYS A 92 -2.48 5.87 1.57
C CYS A 92 -2.01 7.27 1.96
N ARG A 93 -2.48 7.78 3.11
CA ARG A 93 -2.07 9.07 3.67
C ARG A 93 -1.73 8.91 5.14
N LEU A 94 -0.88 9.77 5.66
CA LEU A 94 -0.70 9.87 7.12
C LEU A 94 -2.02 10.33 7.74
N ALA A 95 -2.53 9.56 8.69
CA ALA A 95 -3.75 9.88 9.41
C ALA A 95 -3.59 11.18 10.23
N ASP A 96 -2.38 11.41 10.76
CA ASP A 96 -1.99 12.67 11.39
C ASP A 96 -0.68 13.19 10.78
N PRO A 97 -0.74 14.17 9.86
CA PRO A 97 0.44 14.77 9.25
C PRO A 97 1.31 15.57 10.23
N THR A 98 0.76 15.99 11.37
CA THR A 98 1.47 16.80 12.37
C THR A 98 2.38 15.97 13.26
N GLY A 99 2.27 14.63 13.20
CA GLY A 99 3.07 13.71 14.00
C GLY A 99 2.71 13.70 15.49
N GLY A 100 1.49 14.11 15.84
CA GLY A 100 0.98 14.10 17.20
C GLY A 100 0.76 12.69 17.78
N LEU A 101 0.48 12.65 19.09
CA LEU A 101 0.30 11.44 19.91
C LEU A 101 -0.81 10.47 19.45
N ALA A 102 -1.66 10.86 18.49
CA ALA A 102 -2.64 9.97 17.86
C ALA A 102 -1.96 8.79 17.12
N ALA A 103 -0.67 8.95 16.78
CA ALA A 103 0.16 7.98 16.07
C ALA A 103 0.58 6.74 16.88
N MET A 104 -0.03 6.51 18.05
CA MET A 104 0.32 5.41 18.96
C MET A 104 -0.71 4.27 19.03
N ASP A 105 -1.93 4.44 18.54
CA ASP A 105 -2.95 3.38 18.53
C ASP A 105 -2.47 2.16 17.72
N PRO A 106 -2.17 1.01 18.36
CA PRO A 106 -1.71 -0.18 17.67
C PRO A 106 -2.75 -0.74 16.70
N ALA A 107 -4.04 -0.54 16.97
CA ALA A 107 -5.12 -1.09 16.17
C ALA A 107 -5.40 -0.24 14.93
N ARG A 108 -5.40 1.10 15.06
CA ARG A 108 -5.64 2.01 13.91
C ARG A 108 -4.41 2.27 13.07
N GLY A 109 -3.20 2.16 13.62
CA GLY A 109 -1.95 2.46 12.92
C GLY A 109 -1.80 3.94 12.54
N GLN A 110 -0.95 4.24 11.56
CA GLN A 110 -0.63 5.64 11.17
C GLN A 110 -1.13 6.02 9.77
N ILE A 111 -1.72 5.05 9.04
CA ILE A 111 -2.11 5.23 7.64
C ILE A 111 -3.62 5.21 7.52
N ASP A 112 -4.17 6.29 6.97
CA ASP A 112 -5.51 6.33 6.42
C ASP A 112 -5.49 5.84 4.97
N LEU A 113 -6.43 4.97 4.62
CA LEU A 113 -6.54 4.36 3.30
C LEU A 113 -7.90 4.67 2.71
N THR A 114 -7.90 5.29 1.53
CA THR A 114 -9.12 5.63 0.79
C THR A 114 -9.11 4.99 -0.58
N ARG A 115 -10.26 4.48 -1.03
CA ARG A 115 -10.50 4.11 -2.42
C ARG A 115 -10.79 5.39 -3.22
N ASP A 116 -10.07 5.57 -4.31
CA ASP A 116 -10.27 6.68 -5.24
C ASP A 116 -10.55 6.11 -6.63
N THR A 117 -11.64 6.57 -7.24
CA THR A 117 -12.02 6.14 -8.59
C THR A 117 -11.30 7.02 -9.59
N THR A 118 -10.47 6.42 -10.44
CA THR A 118 -9.76 7.12 -11.51
C THR A 118 -10.74 7.71 -12.50
N GLU A 119 -10.47 8.95 -12.92
CA GLU A 119 -11.16 9.56 -14.04
C GLU A 119 -10.91 8.77 -15.32
N PRO A 120 -11.91 8.69 -16.23
CA PRO A 120 -11.72 8.08 -17.54
C PRO A 120 -10.57 8.74 -18.30
N VAL A 121 -9.88 7.95 -19.13
CA VAL A 121 -8.88 8.49 -20.06
C VAL A 121 -9.59 9.47 -20.99
N ARG A 122 -8.99 10.63 -21.24
CA ARG A 122 -9.58 11.62 -22.13
C ARG A 122 -9.89 11.03 -23.52
N PRO A 123 -11.05 11.33 -24.12
CA PRO A 123 -11.45 10.76 -25.40
C PRO A 123 -10.45 11.02 -26.54
N ASP A 124 -9.80 12.20 -26.56
CA ASP A 124 -8.83 12.55 -27.59
C ASP A 124 -7.54 11.72 -27.52
N LEU A 125 -7.20 11.20 -26.33
CA LEU A 125 -6.08 10.27 -26.16
C LEU A 125 -6.49 8.84 -26.52
N LEU A 126 -7.73 8.43 -26.20
CA LEU A 126 -8.26 7.12 -26.58
C LEU A 126 -8.34 6.96 -28.10
N ALA A 127 -8.70 8.03 -28.81
CA ALA A 127 -8.78 8.05 -30.27
C ALA A 127 -7.43 7.85 -30.99
N LEU A 128 -6.30 7.83 -30.26
CA LEU A 128 -4.97 7.55 -30.81
C LEU A 128 -4.70 6.04 -30.98
N PHE A 129 -5.58 5.18 -30.46
CA PHE A 129 -5.43 3.73 -30.46
C PHE A 129 -6.63 3.06 -31.14
N GLU A 130 -6.41 1.91 -31.76
CA GLU A 130 -7.51 1.08 -32.26
C GLU A 130 -8.21 0.41 -31.09
N LYS A 131 -9.53 0.19 -31.20
CA LYS A 131 -10.33 -0.36 -30.08
C LYS A 131 -9.82 -1.72 -29.62
N GLU A 132 -9.41 -2.57 -30.55
CA GLU A 132 -8.89 -3.91 -30.29
C GLU A 132 -7.62 -3.88 -29.43
N GLU A 133 -6.81 -2.83 -29.51
CA GLU A 133 -5.62 -2.63 -28.68
C GLU A 133 -6.00 -2.31 -27.22
N LEU A 134 -7.13 -1.65 -27.03
CA LEU A 134 -7.61 -1.17 -25.73
C LEU A 134 -8.41 -2.21 -24.95
N VAL A 135 -8.99 -3.24 -25.58
CA VAL A 135 -9.82 -4.28 -24.91
C VAL A 135 -9.07 -4.98 -23.78
N LYS A 136 -7.73 -5.07 -23.86
CA LYS A 136 -6.91 -5.63 -22.79
C LYS A 136 -6.81 -4.70 -21.56
N TYR A 137 -6.92 -3.39 -21.76
CA TYR A 137 -6.61 -2.36 -20.77
C TYR A 137 -7.81 -1.59 -20.24
N LEU A 138 -8.93 -1.59 -20.96
CA LEU A 138 -10.20 -0.96 -20.56
C LEU A 138 -11.35 -1.97 -20.48
N ALA A 139 -12.34 -1.68 -19.64
CA ALA A 139 -13.58 -2.44 -19.59
C ALA A 139 -14.46 -2.04 -20.77
N GLU A 140 -15.47 -2.86 -21.09
CA GLU A 140 -16.33 -2.58 -22.24
C GLU A 140 -17.07 -1.25 -22.06
N GLU A 141 -17.51 -0.97 -20.84
CA GLU A 141 -18.16 0.27 -20.45
C GLU A 141 -17.25 1.49 -20.63
N GLU A 142 -15.93 1.32 -20.46
CA GLU A 142 -14.93 2.39 -20.63
C GLU A 142 -14.51 2.60 -22.09
N LEU A 143 -14.90 1.72 -23.01
CA LEU A 143 -14.63 1.84 -24.45
C LEU A 143 -15.77 2.55 -25.20
N TYR A 144 -16.94 2.68 -24.57
CA TYR A 144 -18.17 3.20 -25.18
C TYR A 144 -18.78 4.41 -24.44
N GLU A 145 -18.17 4.85 -23.33
CA GLU A 145 -18.40 6.19 -22.73
C GLU A 145 -17.68 7.29 -23.52
#